data_AF-A0AAU8MWH3-F1
#
_entry.id   AF-A0AAU8MWH3-F1
#
_cell.length_a   1.000
_cell.length_b   1.000
_cell.length_c   1.000
_cell.angle_alpha   90.00
_cell.angle_beta   90.00
_cell.angle_gamma   90.00
#
_symmetry.space_group_name_H-M   'P 1'
#
loop_
_entity.id
_entity.type
_entity.pdbx_description
1 polymer ?
#
loop_
_entity_poly.entity_id
_entity_poly.type
_entity_poly.pdbx_seq_one_letter_code
_entity_poly.pdbx_strand_id
1 'polypeptide(L)'
;MRTLPLIVSFVLAVVAASAQAHDPRPIGWCLDPGTAEQEVAKFELSPAYLKAYHQRQPPSDPDSCPAGRGQVGTKTCGIVDDHWHSASKAAAEECARLAPRSIVEVTRPWSYNDLSHHQFYRVDEGLSGRCLRCVPVPARTARSGK
;
A
#
# COMPACT_ATOMS: atom_id res chain seq x y z
N MET A 1 36.27 -41.89 -28.58
CA MET A 1 36.40 -40.42 -28.61
C MET A 1 34.99 -39.82 -28.69
N ARG A 2 34.65 -38.99 -27.69
CA ARG A 2 33.59 -37.95 -27.64
C ARG A 2 32.11 -38.34 -27.73
N THR A 3 31.53 -38.60 -26.56
CA THR A 3 30.11 -38.41 -26.22
C THR A 3 29.73 -36.92 -26.28
N LEU A 4 28.69 -36.54 -27.04
CA LEU A 4 28.08 -35.21 -26.96
C LEU A 4 27.03 -35.20 -25.84
N PRO A 5 27.12 -34.31 -24.83
CA PRO A 5 26.00 -34.09 -23.92
C PRO A 5 24.98 -33.16 -24.57
N LEU A 6 23.75 -33.65 -24.64
CA LEU A 6 22.55 -32.94 -25.06
C LEU A 6 22.19 -31.95 -23.95
N ILE A 7 22.66 -30.72 -24.04
CA ILE A 7 22.33 -29.65 -23.08
C ILE A 7 20.92 -29.15 -23.44
N VAL A 8 19.92 -29.68 -22.75
CA VAL A 8 18.56 -29.17 -22.75
C VAL A 8 18.56 -27.87 -21.93
N SER A 9 18.61 -26.72 -22.61
CA SER A 9 18.40 -25.42 -21.98
C SER A 9 16.93 -25.27 -21.60
N PHE A 10 16.61 -25.56 -20.34
CA PHE A 10 15.32 -25.23 -19.73
C PHE A 10 15.38 -23.77 -19.27
N VAL A 11 15.07 -22.83 -20.18
CA VAL A 11 14.88 -21.42 -19.80
C VAL A 11 13.51 -21.29 -19.15
N LEU A 12 13.45 -21.45 -17.83
CA LEU A 12 12.27 -21.16 -17.03
C LEU A 12 12.15 -19.63 -16.94
N ALA A 13 11.40 -19.02 -17.86
CA ALA A 13 11.05 -17.61 -17.77
C ALA A 13 10.07 -17.40 -16.61
N VAL A 14 10.60 -17.08 -15.42
CA VAL A 14 9.79 -16.56 -14.30
C VAL A 14 9.45 -15.11 -14.62
N VAL A 15 8.38 -14.91 -15.39
CA VAL A 15 7.78 -13.59 -15.62
C VAL A 15 6.66 -13.40 -14.60
N ALA A 16 7.02 -13.18 -13.35
CA ALA A 16 6.01 -12.96 -12.31
C ALA A 16 6.55 -12.04 -11.20
N ALA A 17 6.46 -10.73 -11.44
CA ALA A 17 6.22 -9.70 -10.42
C ALA A 17 6.24 -8.31 -11.08
N SER A 18 5.33 -8.05 -12.01
CA SER A 18 5.05 -6.66 -12.38
C SER A 18 4.31 -6.03 -11.21
N ALA A 19 5.00 -5.13 -10.53
CA ALA A 19 4.54 -4.26 -9.46
C ALA A 19 3.04 -3.89 -9.55
N GLN A 20 2.24 -4.46 -8.66
CA GLN A 20 0.89 -3.98 -8.35
C GLN A 20 1.01 -3.01 -7.16
N ALA A 21 1.63 -1.85 -7.39
CA ALA A 21 1.66 -0.76 -6.39
C ALA A 21 0.33 0.01 -6.32
N HIS A 22 -0.61 -0.32 -7.20
CA HIS A 22 -1.84 0.45 -7.40
C HIS A 22 -3.12 -0.34 -7.16
N ASP A 23 -3.07 -1.55 -6.60
CA ASP A 23 -4.30 -2.31 -6.39
C ASP A 23 -4.98 -1.83 -5.10
N PRO A 24 -6.13 -1.13 -5.18
CA PRO A 24 -6.91 -0.84 -3.98
C PRO A 24 -7.29 -2.16 -3.32
N ARG A 25 -7.44 -2.13 -1.99
CA ARG A 25 -7.90 -3.27 -1.19
C ARG A 25 -9.05 -4.01 -1.92
N PRO A 26 -8.93 -5.33 -2.18
CA PRO A 26 -9.95 -6.05 -2.91
C PRO A 26 -11.27 -6.06 -2.14
N ILE A 27 -12.38 -5.93 -2.87
CA ILE A 27 -13.73 -6.11 -2.32
C ILE A 27 -13.80 -7.50 -1.69
N GLY A 28 -14.16 -7.58 -0.41
CA GLY A 28 -14.25 -8.85 0.31
C GLY A 28 -12.92 -9.41 0.85
N TRP A 29 -11.95 -8.54 1.17
CA TRP A 29 -10.67 -8.96 1.79
C TRP A 29 -10.81 -9.72 3.13
N CYS A 30 -11.99 -9.71 3.74
CA CYS A 30 -12.32 -10.58 4.86
C CYS A 30 -12.64 -12.00 4.35
N LEU A 31 -11.59 -12.82 4.27
CA LEU A 31 -11.66 -14.19 3.74
C LEU A 31 -12.26 -15.20 4.73
N ASP A 32 -12.25 -14.88 6.03
CA ASP A 32 -12.77 -15.77 7.07
C ASP A 32 -14.31 -15.76 7.05
N PRO A 33 -14.96 -16.94 6.93
CA PRO A 33 -16.42 -17.03 6.97
C PRO A 33 -17.00 -16.42 8.25
N GLY A 34 -18.07 -15.64 8.10
CA GLY A 34 -18.72 -14.98 9.23
C GLY A 34 -17.98 -13.74 9.75
N THR A 35 -16.97 -13.24 9.03
CA THR A 35 -16.35 -11.94 9.29
C THR A 35 -16.80 -10.90 8.27
N ALA A 36 -16.82 -9.63 8.67
CA ALA A 36 -17.05 -8.50 7.78
C ALA A 36 -16.07 -7.37 8.08
N GLU A 37 -15.82 -6.56 7.05
CA GLU A 37 -15.05 -5.34 7.20
C GLU A 37 -15.79 -4.37 8.14
N GLN A 38 -15.07 -3.88 9.14
CA GLN A 38 -15.56 -2.88 10.06
C GLN A 38 -14.54 -1.76 10.21
N GLU A 39 -15.04 -0.53 10.16
CA GLU A 39 -14.31 0.64 10.59
C GLU A 39 -14.12 0.58 12.11
N VAL A 40 -12.86 0.50 12.54
CA VAL A 40 -12.49 0.41 13.97
C VAL A 40 -11.87 1.70 14.50
N ALA A 41 -11.41 2.60 13.62
CA ALA A 41 -11.01 3.97 13.97
C ALA A 41 -11.00 4.88 12.72
N LYS A 42 -11.00 6.19 12.94
CA LYS A 42 -10.75 7.22 11.92
C LYS A 42 -9.51 8.01 12.30
N PHE A 43 -8.81 8.53 11.30
CA PHE A 43 -7.68 9.42 11.50
C PHE A 43 -7.74 10.64 10.58
N GLU A 44 -7.10 11.71 11.04
CA GLU A 44 -6.85 12.91 10.27
C GLU A 44 -5.45 13.41 10.62
N LEU A 45 -4.57 13.43 9.63
CA LEU A 45 -3.19 13.88 9.73
C LEU A 45 -3.09 15.26 9.08
N SER A 46 -2.79 16.26 9.91
CA SER A 46 -2.69 17.64 9.43
C SER A 46 -1.51 17.84 8.46
N PRO A 47 -1.60 18.85 7.57
CA PRO A 47 -0.48 19.28 6.73
C PRO A 47 0.82 19.51 7.51
N ALA A 48 0.72 20.18 8.66
CA ALA A 48 1.87 20.49 9.51
C ALA A 48 2.54 19.21 10.06
N TYR A 49 1.73 18.25 10.50
CA TYR A 49 2.22 16.96 10.98
C TYR A 49 2.94 16.19 9.86
N LEU A 50 2.31 16.06 8.69
CA LEU A 50 2.89 15.30 7.58
C LEU A 50 4.15 15.95 7.02
N LYS A 51 4.21 17.29 6.95
CA LYS A 51 5.43 18.02 6.58
C LYS A 51 6.57 17.74 7.56
N ALA A 52 6.30 17.83 8.86
CA ALA A 52 7.30 17.52 9.88
C ALA A 52 7.71 16.04 9.85
N TYR A 53 6.77 15.14 9.58
CA TYR A 53 7.02 13.70 9.45
C TYR A 53 7.94 13.38 8.27
N HIS A 54 7.65 13.95 7.10
CA HIS A 54 8.45 13.81 5.88
C HIS A 54 9.88 14.31 6.07
N GLN A 55 10.05 15.49 6.70
CA GLN A 55 11.37 16.10 6.94
C GLN A 55 12.28 15.28 7.88
N ARG A 56 11.72 14.36 8.68
CA ARG A 56 12.48 13.49 9.58
C ARG A 56 12.91 12.17 8.94
N GLN A 57 12.41 11.85 7.75
CA GLN A 57 12.81 10.62 7.07
C GLN A 57 14.25 10.80 6.56
N PRO A 58 15.12 9.78 6.73
CA PRO A 58 16.44 9.80 6.13
C PRO A 58 16.31 9.85 4.60
N PRO A 59 17.18 10.58 3.90
CA PRO A 59 17.22 10.49 2.45
C PRO A 59 17.59 9.06 2.03
N SER A 60 16.87 8.56 1.03
CA SER A 60 17.15 7.31 0.32
C SER A 60 18.54 7.35 -0.29
N ASP A 61 19.24 6.23 -0.17
CA ASP A 61 20.58 6.05 -0.73
C ASP A 61 20.51 6.14 -2.27
N PRO A 62 21.20 7.12 -2.89
CA PRO A 62 21.17 7.31 -4.34
C PRO A 62 21.81 6.16 -5.13
N ASP A 63 22.66 5.33 -4.49
CA ASP A 63 23.32 4.17 -5.11
C ASP A 63 22.51 2.87 -4.95
N SER A 64 21.36 2.91 -4.28
CA SER A 64 20.61 1.69 -3.95
C SER A 64 19.95 1.03 -5.16
N CYS A 65 20.01 1.61 -6.37
CA CYS A 65 19.67 0.87 -7.58
C CYS A 65 20.15 1.48 -8.92
N PRO A 66 20.66 0.64 -9.83
CA PRO A 66 20.98 1.04 -11.19
C PRO A 66 19.72 1.18 -12.05
N ALA A 67 19.61 2.28 -12.81
CA ALA A 67 18.55 2.49 -13.80
C ALA A 67 18.57 1.38 -14.87
N GLY A 68 17.50 0.60 -14.98
CA GLY A 68 17.31 -0.36 -16.07
C GLY A 68 16.93 0.35 -17.38
N ARG A 69 17.26 -0.26 -18.52
CA ARG A 69 17.03 0.23 -19.90
C ARG A 69 15.54 0.20 -20.32
N GLY A 70 14.63 0.69 -19.49
CA GLY A 70 13.20 0.84 -19.81
C GLY A 70 12.88 2.29 -20.14
N GLN A 71 12.19 2.54 -21.26
CA GLN A 71 11.76 3.87 -21.73
C GLN A 71 10.62 4.49 -20.90
N VAL A 72 10.61 4.28 -19.59
CA VAL A 72 9.76 5.05 -18.68
C VAL A 72 10.60 6.21 -18.18
N GLY A 73 10.22 7.44 -18.55
CA GLY A 73 10.83 8.67 -18.03
C GLY A 73 10.54 8.92 -16.54
N THR A 74 10.44 7.85 -15.75
CA THR A 74 10.17 7.90 -14.32
C THR A 74 11.43 7.48 -13.57
N LYS A 75 11.79 8.28 -12.57
CA LYS A 75 12.97 8.08 -11.73
C LYS A 75 12.92 6.69 -11.13
N THR A 76 13.76 5.80 -11.63
CA THR A 76 13.95 4.47 -11.06
C THR A 76 14.97 4.63 -9.93
N CYS A 77 14.46 4.46 -8.71
CA CYS A 77 15.11 4.55 -7.40
C CYS A 77 15.18 5.96 -6.80
N GLY A 78 14.42 6.13 -5.71
CA GLY A 78 13.93 7.42 -5.20
C GLY A 78 12.39 7.55 -5.16
N ILE A 79 11.64 6.52 -5.57
CA ILE A 79 10.16 6.51 -5.54
C ILE A 79 9.58 6.37 -4.11
N VAL A 80 10.41 5.98 -3.16
CA VAL A 80 10.04 5.72 -1.75
C VAL A 80 10.21 6.96 -0.86
N ASP A 81 10.70 8.07 -1.41
CA ASP A 81 11.01 9.28 -0.63
C ASP A 81 10.13 10.47 -1.01
N ASP A 82 8.98 10.21 -1.60
CA ASP A 82 8.06 11.27 -1.95
C ASP A 82 7.00 11.50 -0.86
N HIS A 83 6.18 12.51 -1.12
CA HIS A 83 5.14 12.96 -0.22
C HIS A 83 4.12 11.83 0.02
N TRP A 84 3.81 11.04 -1.02
CA TRP A 84 2.85 9.95 -0.93
C TRP A 84 3.38 8.84 -0.02
N HIS A 85 4.61 8.37 -0.23
CA HIS A 85 5.17 7.32 0.61
C HIS A 85 5.24 7.75 2.09
N SER A 86 5.69 8.98 2.34
CA SER A 86 5.78 9.53 3.69
C SER A 86 4.41 9.59 4.38
N ALA A 87 3.37 10.00 3.65
CA ALA A 87 2.00 10.04 4.17
C ALA A 87 1.40 8.64 4.37
N SER A 88 1.67 7.69 3.46
CA SER A 88 1.31 6.27 3.59
C SER A 88 1.88 5.67 4.87
N LYS A 89 3.16 5.91 5.14
CA LYS A 89 3.84 5.43 6.34
C LYS A 89 3.25 6.04 7.60
N ALA A 90 3.03 7.36 7.60
CA ALA A 90 2.41 8.06 8.73
C ALA A 90 0.99 7.54 9.03
N ALA A 91 0.18 7.24 8.00
CA ALA A 91 -1.15 6.66 8.17
C ALA A 91 -1.11 5.24 8.74
N ALA A 92 -0.15 4.43 8.29
CA ALA A 92 0.06 3.08 8.83
C ALA A 92 0.43 3.10 10.30
N GLU A 93 1.35 3.99 10.70
CA GLU A 93 1.73 4.19 12.10
C GLU A 93 0.55 4.69 12.94
N GLU A 94 -0.25 5.61 12.41
CA GLU A 94 -1.42 6.13 13.10
C GLU A 94 -2.50 5.05 13.29
N CYS A 95 -2.77 4.22 12.29
CA CYS A 95 -3.67 3.09 12.46
C CYS A 95 -3.12 2.01 13.40
N ALA A 96 -1.81 1.75 13.38
CA ALA A 96 -1.18 0.86 14.36
C ALA A 96 -1.35 1.36 15.80
N ARG A 97 -1.34 2.69 15.99
CA ARG A 97 -1.55 3.35 17.29
C ARG A 97 -3.02 3.34 17.72
N LEU A 98 -3.94 3.72 16.82
CA LEU A 98 -5.37 3.84 17.12
C LEU A 98 -6.08 2.49 17.23
N ALA A 99 -5.74 1.55 16.34
CA ALA A 99 -6.41 0.27 16.21
C ALA A 99 -5.44 -0.85 15.78
N PRO A 100 -4.58 -1.37 16.68
CA PRO A 100 -3.57 -2.38 16.35
C PRO A 100 -4.12 -3.55 15.52
N ARG A 101 -3.37 -4.04 14.51
CA ARG A 101 -3.84 -5.10 13.58
C ARG A 101 -5.05 -4.66 12.73
N SER A 102 -5.11 -3.38 12.36
CA SER A 102 -5.98 -2.88 11.30
C SER A 102 -5.17 -2.58 10.04
N ILE A 103 -5.85 -2.45 8.92
CA ILE A 103 -5.29 -1.90 7.67
C ILE A 103 -5.75 -0.45 7.48
N VAL A 104 -5.01 0.30 6.67
CA VAL A 104 -5.30 1.69 6.34
C VAL A 104 -6.19 1.77 5.10
N GLU A 105 -7.21 2.62 5.16
CA GLU A 105 -7.90 3.15 3.99
C GLU A 105 -7.82 4.68 4.00
N VAL A 106 -7.13 5.27 3.02
CA VAL A 106 -7.14 6.72 2.83
C VAL A 106 -8.36 7.11 2.02
N THR A 107 -9.11 8.08 2.52
CA THR A 107 -10.33 8.56 1.86
C THR A 107 -10.18 9.96 1.26
N ARG A 108 -9.22 10.77 1.74
CA ARG A 108 -8.91 12.11 1.24
C ARG A 108 -7.43 12.45 1.46
N PRO A 109 -6.85 13.34 0.63
CA PRO A 109 -7.44 13.96 -0.58
C PRO A 109 -7.55 12.99 -1.76
N TRP A 110 -8.25 13.40 -2.82
CA TRP A 110 -8.37 12.57 -4.04
C TRP A 110 -7.01 12.36 -4.73
N SER A 111 -6.15 13.38 -4.73
CA SER A 111 -4.79 13.34 -5.27
C SER A 111 -3.94 12.19 -4.72
N TYR A 112 -4.19 11.74 -3.49
CA TYR A 112 -3.50 10.59 -2.88
C TYR A 112 -3.90 9.26 -3.52
N ASN A 113 -5.17 9.11 -3.90
CA ASN A 113 -5.72 7.88 -4.46
C ASN A 113 -5.70 7.86 -6.00
N ASP A 114 -5.28 8.97 -6.64
CA ASP A 114 -5.14 9.05 -8.10
C ASP A 114 -3.97 8.18 -8.60
N LEU A 115 -4.04 7.70 -9.84
CA LEU A 115 -2.97 6.90 -10.45
C LEU A 115 -1.64 7.66 -10.57
N SER A 116 -1.68 9.00 -10.56
CA SER A 116 -0.53 9.88 -10.64
C SER A 116 -0.21 10.55 -9.30
N HIS A 117 -0.56 9.92 -8.17
CA HIS A 117 -0.34 10.49 -6.83
C HIS A 117 1.13 10.84 -6.55
N HIS A 118 2.10 10.09 -7.08
CA HIS A 118 3.53 10.40 -6.97
C HIS A 118 3.88 11.77 -7.59
N GLN A 119 3.10 12.21 -8.58
CA GLN A 119 3.25 13.51 -9.23
C GLN A 119 2.42 14.60 -8.54
N PHE A 120 1.20 14.29 -8.10
CA PHE A 120 0.25 15.33 -7.68
C PHE A 120 0.05 15.44 -6.18
N TYR A 121 0.07 14.34 -5.44
CA TYR A 121 -0.15 14.40 -4.00
C TYR A 121 0.99 15.12 -3.30
N ARG A 122 0.63 15.99 -2.37
CA ARG A 122 1.59 16.68 -1.52
C ARG A 122 1.14 16.64 -0.05
N VAL A 123 2.10 16.42 0.86
CA VAL A 123 1.87 16.43 2.31
C VAL A 123 1.17 17.68 2.86
N ASP A 124 1.23 18.82 2.17
CA ASP A 124 0.53 20.06 2.54
C ASP A 124 -0.99 19.99 2.34
N GLU A 125 -1.50 18.98 1.63
CA GLU A 125 -2.93 18.70 1.54
C GLU A 125 -3.48 17.99 2.79
N GLY A 126 -2.60 17.45 3.65
CA GLY A 126 -3.00 16.59 4.77
C GLY A 126 -3.37 15.18 4.30
N LEU A 127 -3.96 14.40 5.20
CA LEU A 127 -4.44 13.05 4.90
C LEU A 127 -5.56 12.66 5.87
N SER A 128 -6.67 12.13 5.35
CA SER A 128 -7.76 11.60 6.18
C SER A 128 -8.14 10.20 5.73
N GLY A 129 -8.41 9.34 6.69
CA GLY A 129 -8.73 7.95 6.40
C GLY A 129 -9.26 7.21 7.60
N ARG A 130 -9.29 5.89 7.45
CA ARG A 130 -9.92 4.98 8.39
C ARG A 130 -9.06 3.75 8.57
N CYS A 131 -9.18 3.17 9.75
CA CYS A 131 -8.54 1.92 10.10
C CYS A 131 -9.61 0.83 10.04
N LEU A 132 -9.37 -0.19 9.24
CA LEU A 132 -10.32 -1.26 8.96
C LEU A 132 -9.83 -2.58 9.54
N ARG A 133 -10.77 -3.39 10.04
CA ARG A 133 -10.48 -4.76 10.49
C ARG A 133 -11.63 -5.68 10.11
N CYS A 134 -11.30 -6.93 9.78
CA CYS A 134 -12.29 -7.99 9.72
C CYS A 134 -12.71 -8.39 11.14
N VAL A 135 -13.99 -8.25 11.44
CA VAL A 135 -14.56 -8.61 12.75
C VAL A 135 -15.67 -9.65 12.57
N PRO A 136 -15.92 -10.53 13.56
CA PRO A 136 -17.06 -11.44 13.51
C PRO A 136 -18.38 -10.67 13.36
N VAL A 137 -19.20 -11.09 12.41
CA VAL A 137 -20.57 -10.63 12.27
C VAL A 137 -21.41 -11.33 13.33
N PRO A 138 -22.17 -10.61 14.18
CA PRO A 138 -23.09 -11.25 15.11
C PRO A 138 -24.03 -12.17 14.35
N ALA A 139 -24.15 -13.43 14.79
CA ALA A 139 -25.15 -14.33 14.24
C ALA A 139 -26.51 -13.64 14.37
N ARG A 140 -27.21 -13.45 13.24
CA ARG A 140 -28.59 -12.95 13.27
C ARG A 140 -29.35 -13.89 14.20
N THR A 141 -29.78 -13.40 15.36
CA THR A 141 -30.72 -14.12 16.20
C THR A 141 -31.92 -14.40 15.31
N ALA A 142 -32.10 -15.66 14.93
CA ALA A 142 -33.23 -16.10 14.15
C ALA A 142 -34.47 -15.68 14.95
N ARG A 143 -35.17 -14.65 14.46
CA ARG A 143 -36.49 -14.30 14.96
C ARG A 143 -37.37 -15.47 14.53
N SER A 144 -37.52 -16.44 15.44
CA SER A 144 -38.54 -17.48 15.38
C SER A 144 -39.89 -16.78 15.47
N GLY A 145 -40.37 -16.26 14.34
CA GLY A 145 -41.73 -15.81 14.18
C GLY A 145 -42.63 -17.03 14.15
N LYS A 146 -43.49 -17.13 15.16
CA LYS A 146 -44.61 -18.07 15.26
C LYS A 146 -45.56 -17.95 14.07
#